data_AF-K2CE30-F1
#
_entry.id   AF-K2CE30-F1
#
_cell.length_a   1.000
_cell.length_b   1.000
_cell.length_c   1.000
_cell.angle_alpha   90.00
_cell.angle_beta   90.00
_cell.angle_gamma   90.00
#
_symmetry.space_group_name_H-M   'P 1'
#
loop_
_entity.id
_entity.type
_entity.pdbx_description
1 polymer ?
#
loop_
_entity_poly.entity_id
_entity_poly.type
_entity_poly.pdbx_seq_one_letter_code
_entity_poly.pdbx_strand_id
1 'polypeptide(L)'
;MPKFISQMPLSGSQSSESRTNRDNFWLLSRLDHLWSNYFTNVTQDNPIFIKFGRHSRFRLGSIKFDPRTKHSYITITSMFKDLKIPTEVVDHTIAHELCHYTHGFSSPKQKMHRYPHHGGVIKKELAQRGLQHLSRAYSAWIKVYRKQLR
;
A
#
# COMPACT_ATOMS: atom_id res chain seq x y z
N MET A 1 -10.67 18.84 -7.26
CA MET A 1 -11.12 17.71 -8.09
C MET A 1 -10.05 17.42 -9.14
N PRO A 2 -9.25 16.35 -9.05
CA PRO A 2 -8.36 16.00 -10.15
C PRO A 2 -9.17 15.37 -11.27
N LYS A 3 -9.07 15.94 -12.48
CA LYS A 3 -9.65 15.40 -13.72
C LYS A 3 -8.64 14.43 -14.33
N PHE A 4 -9.03 13.18 -14.53
CA PHE A 4 -8.30 12.24 -15.38
C PHE A 4 -9.19 11.82 -16.54
N ILE A 5 -8.73 12.05 -17.77
CA ILE A 5 -9.38 11.65 -19.01
C ILE A 5 -8.75 10.32 -19.44
N SER A 6 -9.56 9.30 -19.69
CA SER A 6 -9.13 8.08 -20.37
C SER A 6 -10.14 7.71 -21.45
N GLN A 7 -9.67 7.62 -22.70
CA GLN A 7 -10.43 7.14 -23.84
C GLN A 7 -10.25 5.62 -23.96
N MET A 8 -11.37 4.91 -24.17
CA MET A 8 -11.44 3.45 -24.36
C MET A 8 -11.20 3.04 -25.81
N PRO A 9 -10.90 1.74 -26.04
CA PRO A 9 -11.67 0.98 -27.02
C PRO A 9 -12.19 -0.37 -26.50
N LEU A 10 -13.30 -0.81 -27.11
CA LEU A 10 -14.02 -2.08 -26.92
C LEU A 10 -13.51 -3.18 -27.86
N SER A 11 -13.90 -4.43 -27.52
CA SER A 11 -13.73 -5.74 -28.22
C SER A 11 -12.48 -6.53 -27.83
N GLY A 12 -12.47 -7.86 -27.64
CA GLY A 12 -13.48 -8.91 -27.77
C GLY A 12 -12.84 -10.29 -27.49
N SER A 13 -13.69 -11.33 -27.41
CA SER A 13 -13.43 -12.79 -27.37
C SER A 13 -12.83 -13.43 -26.09
N GLN A 14 -13.52 -14.48 -25.64
CA GLN A 14 -13.15 -15.36 -24.53
C GLN A 14 -12.23 -16.50 -25.00
N SER A 15 -11.14 -16.76 -24.28
CA SER A 15 -10.45 -18.06 -24.27
C SER A 15 -9.53 -18.21 -23.05
N SER A 16 -9.76 -19.28 -22.27
CA SER A 16 -8.89 -19.95 -21.26
C SER A 16 -8.15 -19.11 -20.21
N GLU A 17 -8.41 -19.43 -18.93
CA GLU A 17 -7.88 -18.83 -17.69
C GLU A 17 -6.38 -18.44 -17.69
N SER A 18 -6.08 -17.25 -18.20
CA SER A 18 -4.91 -16.48 -17.77
C SER A 18 -5.30 -15.77 -16.47
N ARG A 19 -4.85 -16.29 -15.31
CA ARG A 19 -4.84 -15.48 -14.08
C ARG A 19 -3.92 -14.27 -14.31
N THR A 20 -4.51 -13.14 -14.68
CA THR A 20 -3.75 -11.91 -14.87
C THR A 20 -3.17 -11.46 -13.53
N ASN A 21 -1.84 -11.47 -13.42
CA ASN A 21 -1.14 -10.94 -12.26
C ASN A 21 -1.53 -9.47 -12.01
N ARG A 22 -1.47 -9.03 -10.75
CA ARG A 22 -1.69 -7.61 -10.43
C ARG A 22 -0.61 -6.76 -11.08
N ASP A 23 -1.01 -5.61 -11.60
CA ASP A 23 -0.14 -4.62 -12.22
C ASP A 23 -0.13 -3.30 -11.42
N ASN A 24 0.61 -2.32 -11.91
CA ASN A 24 0.69 -1.02 -11.23
C ASN A 24 -0.63 -0.24 -11.28
N PHE A 25 -1.51 -0.49 -12.26
CA PHE A 25 -2.83 0.13 -12.32
C PHE A 25 -3.74 -0.40 -11.22
N TRP A 26 -3.77 -1.73 -11.04
CA TRP A 26 -4.44 -2.36 -9.92
C TRP A 26 -3.90 -1.82 -8.59
N LEU A 27 -2.57 -1.73 -8.45
CA LEU A 27 -1.95 -1.25 -7.22
C LEU A 27 -2.30 0.21 -6.91
N LEU A 28 -2.34 1.07 -7.94
CA LEU A 28 -2.79 2.45 -7.83
C LEU A 28 -4.26 2.54 -7.39
N SER A 29 -5.13 1.69 -7.93
CA SER A 29 -6.54 1.64 -7.52
C SER A 29 -6.71 1.26 -6.04
N ARG A 30 -5.83 0.40 -5.50
CA ARG A 30 -5.84 0.05 -4.07
C ARG A 30 -5.43 1.24 -3.21
N LEU A 31 -4.39 1.97 -3.61
CA LEU A 31 -3.96 3.20 -2.93
C LEU A 31 -5.09 4.23 -2.91
N ASP A 32 -5.72 4.48 -4.05
CA ASP A 32 -6.81 5.44 -4.19
C ASP A 32 -8.02 5.05 -3.31
N HIS A 33 -8.42 3.78 -3.34
CA HIS A 33 -9.46 3.26 -2.48
C HIS A 33 -9.15 3.47 -0.99
N LEU A 34 -7.94 3.11 -0.54
CA LEU A 34 -7.57 3.27 0.86
C LEU A 34 -7.53 4.74 1.27
N TRP A 35 -6.96 5.60 0.43
CA TRP A 35 -6.87 7.02 0.71
C TRP A 35 -8.26 7.66 0.84
N SER A 36 -9.10 7.45 -0.17
CA SER A 36 -10.42 8.07 -0.29
C SER A 36 -11.45 7.59 0.74
N ASN A 37 -11.23 6.44 1.38
CA ASN A 37 -12.18 5.90 2.36
C ASN A 37 -11.67 5.98 3.81
N TYR A 38 -10.35 5.92 4.03
CA TYR A 38 -9.78 5.78 5.37
C TYR A 38 -8.75 6.84 5.74
N PHE A 39 -8.23 7.61 4.77
CA PHE A 39 -7.26 8.68 5.00
C PHE A 39 -7.76 10.05 4.51
N THR A 40 -9.08 10.24 4.43
CA THR A 40 -9.72 11.49 3.98
C THR A 40 -9.34 12.71 4.82
N ASN A 41 -9.03 12.50 6.10
CA ASN A 41 -8.59 13.54 7.02
C ASN A 41 -7.09 13.87 6.92
N VAL A 42 -6.33 13.17 6.07
CA VAL A 42 -4.89 13.38 5.90
C VAL A 42 -4.65 14.26 4.70
N THR A 43 -4.00 15.41 4.90
CA THR A 43 -3.62 16.29 3.79
C THR A 43 -2.52 15.65 2.95
N GLN A 44 -2.67 15.73 1.63
CA GLN A 44 -1.63 15.33 0.69
C GLN A 44 -0.70 16.52 0.40
N ASP A 45 0.35 16.66 1.21
CA ASP A 45 1.26 17.84 1.14
C ASP A 45 2.26 17.74 -0.02
N ASN A 46 2.33 16.59 -0.67
CA ASN A 46 3.21 16.35 -1.80
C ASN A 46 2.70 15.18 -2.68
N PRO A 47 3.13 15.08 -3.95
CA PRO A 47 2.80 13.93 -4.79
C PRO A 47 3.27 12.61 -4.18
N ILE A 48 2.36 11.62 -4.18
CA ILE A 48 2.62 10.26 -3.68
C ILE A 48 2.46 9.29 -4.85
N PHE A 49 3.51 8.51 -5.11
CA PHE A 49 3.53 7.50 -6.16
C PHE A 49 3.57 6.11 -5.53
N ILE A 50 2.93 5.13 -6.16
CA ILE A 50 3.00 3.73 -5.77
C ILE A 50 3.39 2.85 -6.94
N LYS A 51 4.23 1.85 -6.70
CA LYS A 51 4.58 0.84 -7.69
C LYS A 51 4.99 -0.49 -7.06
N PHE A 52 4.92 -1.54 -7.85
CA PHE A 52 5.67 -2.76 -7.54
C PHE A 52 7.17 -2.54 -7.75
N GLY A 53 7.97 -2.92 -6.76
CA GLY A 53 9.43 -2.90 -6.79
C GLY A 53 10.03 -4.26 -7.19
N ARG A 54 11.24 -4.53 -6.71
CA ARG A 54 11.88 -5.85 -6.86
C ARG A 54 11.17 -6.91 -6.03
N HIS A 55 11.36 -8.17 -6.39
CA HIS A 55 10.88 -9.28 -5.57
C HIS A 55 11.64 -9.29 -4.24
N SER A 56 10.90 -9.30 -3.14
CA SER A 56 11.45 -9.42 -1.79
C SER A 56 10.56 -10.28 -0.92
N ARG A 57 11.20 -11.22 -0.21
CA ARG A 57 10.54 -12.15 0.72
C ARG A 57 10.38 -11.57 2.12
N PHE A 58 11.14 -10.53 2.46
CA PHE A 58 11.27 -10.02 3.83
C PHE A 58 10.82 -8.57 4.01
N ARG A 59 11.03 -7.71 2.99
CA ARG A 59 10.54 -6.32 3.00
C ARG A 59 9.37 -6.20 2.04
N LEU A 60 8.16 -6.22 2.59
CA LEU A 60 6.92 -6.31 1.82
C LEU A 60 6.43 -4.95 1.31
N GLY A 61 6.73 -3.87 2.05
CA GLY A 61 6.46 -2.48 1.70
C GLY A 61 7.57 -1.55 2.16
N SER A 62 7.60 -0.35 1.59
CA SER A 62 8.36 0.79 2.13
C SER A 62 7.88 2.09 1.52
N ILE A 63 7.86 3.17 2.29
CA ILE A 63 7.73 4.54 1.80
C ILE A 63 9.05 5.32 1.94
N LYS A 64 9.38 6.10 0.91
CA LYS A 64 10.55 6.99 0.89
C LYS A 64 10.17 8.38 0.43
N PHE A 65 10.80 9.40 1.00
CA PHE A 65 10.76 10.77 0.52
C PHE A 65 12.01 11.08 -0.28
N ASP A 66 11.84 11.68 -1.45
CA ASP A 66 12.94 12.25 -2.22
C ASP A 66 13.01 13.77 -1.97
N PRO A 67 14.05 14.27 -1.29
CA PRO A 67 14.18 15.69 -0.97
C PRO A 67 14.44 16.57 -2.20
N ARG A 68 14.87 16.01 -3.33
CA ARG A 68 15.14 16.75 -4.57
C ARG A 68 13.85 17.02 -5.33
N THR A 69 13.05 15.98 -5.57
CA THR A 69 11.77 16.09 -6.28
C THR A 69 10.60 16.46 -5.36
N LYS A 70 10.79 16.38 -4.04
CA LYS A 70 9.73 16.52 -3.02
C LYS A 70 8.62 15.49 -3.16
N HIS A 71 8.88 14.35 -3.79
CA HIS A 71 7.91 13.28 -3.97
C HIS A 71 8.06 12.19 -2.90
N SER A 72 6.95 11.55 -2.55
CA SER A 72 6.95 10.33 -1.74
C SER A 72 6.66 9.12 -2.61
N TYR A 73 7.38 8.02 -2.38
CA TYR A 73 7.29 6.79 -3.16
C TYR A 73 7.00 5.61 -2.25
N ILE A 74 5.82 5.03 -2.40
CA ILE A 74 5.44 3.74 -1.83
C ILE A 74 5.89 2.64 -2.79
N THR A 75 6.69 1.70 -2.31
CA THR A 75 7.15 0.54 -3.07
C THR A 75 6.67 -0.73 -2.41
N ILE A 76 5.93 -1.55 -3.15
CA ILE A 76 5.42 -2.85 -2.69
C ILE A 76 6.23 -3.96 -3.36
N THR A 77 6.54 -5.05 -2.64
CA THR A 77 7.27 -6.20 -3.23
C THR A 77 6.56 -6.74 -4.47
N SER A 78 7.28 -7.08 -5.55
CA SER A 78 6.64 -7.70 -6.73
C SER A 78 6.11 -9.11 -6.44
N MET A 79 6.46 -9.73 -5.31
CA MET A 79 5.83 -10.97 -4.84
C MET A 79 4.31 -10.83 -4.73
N PHE A 80 3.81 -9.63 -4.40
CA PHE A 80 2.39 -9.37 -4.23
C PHE A 80 1.62 -9.27 -5.56
N LYS A 81 2.31 -9.38 -6.71
CA LYS A 81 1.66 -9.52 -8.02
C LYS A 81 0.91 -10.85 -8.16
N ASP A 82 1.37 -11.88 -7.46
CA ASP A 82 0.72 -13.20 -7.43
C ASP A 82 -0.64 -13.10 -6.72
N LEU A 83 -1.69 -13.54 -7.41
CA LEU A 83 -3.06 -13.56 -6.89
C LEU A 83 -3.25 -14.52 -5.71
N LYS A 84 -2.32 -15.45 -5.46
CA LYS A 84 -2.30 -16.28 -4.25
C LYS A 84 -2.08 -15.46 -2.98
N ILE A 85 -1.50 -14.27 -3.09
CA ILE A 85 -1.37 -13.36 -1.96
C ILE A 85 -2.73 -12.67 -1.74
N PRO A 86 -3.37 -12.79 -0.55
CA PRO A 86 -4.66 -12.16 -0.31
C PRO A 86 -4.63 -10.63 -0.49
N THR A 87 -5.70 -10.05 -1.00
CA THR A 87 -5.77 -8.60 -1.26
C THR A 87 -5.63 -7.81 0.03
N GLU A 88 -6.19 -8.29 1.14
CA GLU A 88 -6.12 -7.68 2.46
C GLU A 88 -4.68 -7.59 2.99
N VAL A 89 -3.81 -8.50 2.59
CA VAL A 89 -2.38 -8.45 2.92
C VAL A 89 -1.72 -7.29 2.18
N VAL A 90 -2.06 -7.11 0.90
CA VAL A 90 -1.55 -6.00 0.09
C VAL A 90 -2.08 -4.66 0.62
N ASP A 91 -3.38 -4.57 0.88
CA ASP A 91 -4.03 -3.38 1.42
C ASP A 91 -3.47 -3.02 2.80
N HIS A 92 -3.24 -4.01 3.67
CA HIS A 92 -2.58 -3.79 4.96
C HIS A 92 -1.20 -3.16 4.76
N THR A 93 -0.39 -3.68 3.83
CA THR A 93 0.93 -3.13 3.56
C THR A 93 0.84 -1.69 3.03
N ILE A 94 -0.08 -1.38 2.12
CA ILE A 94 -0.28 -0.01 1.64
C ILE A 94 -0.71 0.92 2.77
N ALA A 95 -1.72 0.52 3.55
CA ALA A 95 -2.23 1.30 4.68
C ALA A 95 -1.15 1.53 5.75
N HIS A 96 -0.27 0.55 5.97
CA HIS A 96 0.88 0.68 6.85
C HIS A 96 1.83 1.79 6.38
N GLU A 97 2.16 1.82 5.09
CA GLU A 97 2.99 2.89 4.51
C GLU A 97 2.28 4.26 4.56
N LEU A 98 0.94 4.30 4.44
CA LEU A 98 0.15 5.52 4.62
C LEU A 98 0.14 6.02 6.07
N CYS A 99 0.15 5.13 7.06
CA CYS A 99 0.30 5.53 8.45
C CYS A 99 1.69 6.17 8.69
N HIS A 100 2.75 5.64 8.07
CA HIS A 100 4.06 6.29 8.10
C HIS A 100 4.00 7.71 7.55
N TYR A 101 3.40 7.88 6.36
CA TYR A 101 3.20 9.20 5.76
C TYR A 101 2.43 10.14 6.69
N THR A 102 1.30 9.66 7.22
CA THR A 102 0.43 10.40 8.13
C THR A 102 1.19 10.91 9.34
N HIS A 103 2.03 10.08 9.96
CA HIS A 103 2.81 10.43 11.15
C HIS A 103 4.06 11.28 10.85
N GLY A 104 4.24 11.70 9.60
CA GLY A 104 5.34 12.55 9.15
C GLY A 104 6.64 11.82 8.83
N PHE A 105 6.61 10.49 8.74
CA PHE A 105 7.75 9.72 8.25
C PHE A 105 7.75 9.68 6.72
N SER A 106 8.93 9.80 6.11
CA SER A 106 9.07 9.79 4.64
C SER A 106 8.11 10.75 3.93
N SER A 107 7.95 11.95 4.51
CA SER A 107 7.11 13.03 4.00
C SER A 107 7.71 14.38 4.41
N PRO A 108 7.24 15.51 3.85
CA PRO A 108 7.62 16.85 4.32
C PRO A 108 6.93 17.26 5.64
N LYS A 109 6.00 16.45 6.17
CA LYS A 109 5.25 16.76 7.39
C LYS A 109 6.13 16.71 8.63
N GLN A 110 5.73 17.46 9.67
CA GLN A 110 6.32 17.34 10.99
C GLN A 110 6.06 15.93 11.55
N LYS A 111 7.10 15.32 12.13
CA LYS A 111 6.98 14.01 12.77
C LYS A 111 6.13 14.11 14.03
N MET A 112 5.07 13.30 14.11
CA MET A 112 4.23 13.18 15.30
C MET A 112 4.89 12.36 16.42
N HIS A 113 5.84 11.49 16.04
CA HIS A 113 6.55 10.61 16.95
C HIS A 113 8.05 10.58 16.63
N ARG A 114 8.88 10.31 17.65
CA ARG A 114 10.34 10.15 17.44
C ARG A 114 10.65 8.93 16.58
N TYR A 115 9.92 7.83 16.77
CA TYR A 115 10.12 6.56 16.07
C TYR A 115 8.81 6.02 15.48
N PRO A 116 8.86 5.42 14.27
CA PRO A 116 7.67 5.12 13.49
C PRO A 116 6.81 3.95 13.99
N HIS A 117 7.29 3.16 14.94
CA HIS A 117 6.55 2.01 15.49
C HIS A 117 6.47 1.98 17.01
N HIS A 118 7.06 2.96 17.69
CA HIS A 118 7.15 2.94 19.15
C HIS A 118 5.76 2.97 19.77
N GLY A 119 5.50 2.14 20.79
CA GLY A 119 4.20 2.06 21.46
C GLY A 119 3.05 1.55 20.57
N GLY A 120 3.36 0.91 19.42
CA GLY A 120 2.36 0.35 18.51
C GLY A 120 1.56 1.41 17.74
N VAL A 121 2.12 2.61 17.54
CA VAL A 121 1.43 3.75 16.91
C VAL A 121 0.76 3.41 15.59
N ILE A 122 1.42 2.67 14.69
CA ILE A 122 0.82 2.24 13.41
C ILE A 122 -0.38 1.31 13.63
N LYS A 123 -0.28 0.36 14.56
CA LYS A 123 -1.39 -0.56 14.85
C LYS A 123 -2.59 0.20 15.43
N LYS A 124 -2.34 1.19 16.30
CA LYS A 124 -3.37 2.06 16.87
C LYS A 124 -4.01 2.93 15.78
N GLU A 125 -3.21 3.54 14.92
CA GLU A 125 -3.67 4.33 13.78
C GLU A 125 -4.59 3.53 12.85
N LEU A 126 -4.16 2.33 12.44
CA LEU A 126 -4.97 1.43 11.61
C LEU A 126 -6.29 1.06 12.32
N ALA A 127 -6.25 0.79 13.62
CA ALA A 127 -7.47 0.46 14.38
C ALA A 127 -8.43 1.65 14.47
N GLN A 128 -7.92 2.86 14.75
CA GLN A 128 -8.71 4.10 14.78
C GLN A 128 -9.37 4.42 13.44
N ARG A 129 -8.74 4.03 12.34
CA ARG A 129 -9.27 4.16 10.97
C ARG A 129 -10.21 3.01 10.56
N GLY A 130 -10.56 2.08 11.47
CA GLY A 130 -11.42 0.92 11.13
C GLY A 130 -10.73 -0.19 10.33
N LEU A 131 -9.42 -0.11 10.12
CA LEU A 131 -8.61 -1.05 9.34
C LEU A 131 -8.01 -2.19 10.18
N GLN A 132 -8.51 -2.42 11.40
CA GLN A 132 -8.02 -3.49 12.27
C GLN A 132 -8.15 -4.89 11.63
N HIS A 133 -9.19 -5.09 10.82
CA HIS A 133 -9.41 -6.35 10.09
C HIS A 133 -8.25 -6.68 9.15
N LEU A 134 -7.66 -5.67 8.49
CA LEU A 134 -6.46 -5.84 7.65
C LEU A 134 -5.26 -6.29 8.47
N SER A 135 -5.05 -5.73 9.67
CA SER A 135 -3.97 -6.16 10.56
C SER A 135 -4.13 -7.61 11.01
N ARG A 136 -5.37 -8.08 11.23
CA ARG A 136 -5.65 -9.48 11.56
C ARG A 136 -5.34 -10.40 10.38
N ALA A 137 -5.81 -10.06 9.18
CA ALA A 137 -5.54 -10.82 7.95
C ALA A 137 -4.03 -10.91 7.67
N TYR A 138 -3.32 -9.80 7.76
CA TYR A 138 -1.86 -9.76 7.60
C TYR A 138 -1.13 -10.63 8.63
N SER A 139 -1.51 -10.55 9.91
CA SER A 139 -0.88 -11.35 10.97
C SER A 139 -1.10 -12.85 10.77
N ALA A 140 -2.32 -13.25 10.37
CA ALA A 140 -2.64 -14.64 10.05
C ALA A 140 -1.83 -15.15 8.85
N TRP A 141 -1.77 -14.36 7.78
CA TRP A 141 -1.00 -14.70 6.58
C TRP A 141 0.50 -14.82 6.88
N ILE A 142 1.09 -13.86 7.60
CA ILE A 142 2.51 -13.89 7.99
C ILE A 142 2.86 -15.16 8.78
N LYS A 143 1.97 -15.62 9.67
CA LYS A 143 2.20 -16.84 10.46
C LYS A 143 2.34 -18.08 9.56
N VAL A 144 1.58 -18.16 8.48
CA VAL A 144 1.66 -19.26 7.51
C VAL A 144 2.86 -19.06 6.58
N TYR A 145 3.00 -17.86 6.00
CA TYR A 145 4.08 -17.53 5.08
C TYR A 145 5.47 -17.77 5.69
N ARG A 146 5.69 -17.40 6.96
CA ARG A 146 6.96 -17.65 7.66
C ARG A 146 7.32 -19.13 7.77
N LYS A 147 6.35 -20.05 7.79
CA LYS A 147 6.62 -21.49 7.80
C LYS A 147 7.12 -22.00 6.45
N GLN A 148 6.74 -21.33 5.36
CA GLN A 148 7.18 -21.66 3.99
C GLN A 148 8.58 -21.10 3.66
N LEU A 149 9.12 -20.24 4.53
CA LEU A 149 10.48 -19.71 4.40
C LEU A 149 11.53 -20.56 5.11
N ARG A 150 11.09 -21.59 5.85
CA ARG A 150 11.95 -22.52 6.58
C ARG A 150 12.32 -23.70 5.73
#